data_AF-A0A0C9UTJ9-F1
#
_entry.id   AF-A0A0C9UTJ9-F1
#
_cell.length_a   1.000
_cell.length_b   1.000
_cell.length_c   1.000
_cell.angle_alpha   90.00
_cell.angle_beta   90.00
_cell.angle_gamma   90.00
#
_symmetry.space_group_name_H-M   'P 1'
#
loop_
_entity.id
_entity.type
_entity.pdbx_description
1 polymer ?
#
loop_
_entity_poly.entity_id
_entity_poly.type
_entity_poly.pdbx_seq_one_letter_code
_entity_poly.pdbx_strand_id
1 'polypeptide(L)'
;MESDQFTRKVAAMVPFKRLGTFVKGYEFNDEKIGSAFEFDGLAQPHRVESLVDTILRTALDDDGYEALAVGNRVDHDDGRSVFILVLDDDYDLEKLKERPLPKLLHWSVERIMLVLDGPHVYKPIG
;
A
#
# COMPACT_ATOMS: atom_id res chain seq x y z
N MET A 1 3.06 20.21 0.30
CA MET A 1 2.63 20.41 1.71
C MET A 1 1.33 19.65 2.03
N GLU A 2 0.66 19.03 1.05
CA GLU A 2 -0.56 18.21 1.24
C GLU A 2 -0.28 16.72 1.52
N SER A 3 0.78 16.14 0.93
CA SER A 3 1.24 14.76 1.15
C SER A 3 1.45 14.39 2.64
N ASP A 4 1.81 15.38 3.47
CA ASP A 4 2.05 15.22 4.90
C ASP A 4 0.74 15.05 5.70
N GLN A 5 -0.37 15.63 5.24
CA GLN A 5 -1.69 15.47 5.88
C GLN A 5 -2.31 14.11 5.57
N PHE A 6 -2.19 13.64 4.33
CA PHE A 6 -2.73 12.36 3.93
C PHE A 6 -2.03 11.19 4.64
N THR A 7 -0.69 11.24 4.71
CA THR A 7 0.14 10.29 5.48
C THR A 7 -0.27 10.22 6.95
N ARG A 8 -0.51 11.37 7.60
CA ARG A 8 -0.97 11.43 9.01
C ARG A 8 -2.39 10.89 9.20
N LYS A 9 -3.28 11.10 8.22
CA LYS A 9 -4.67 10.62 8.27
C LYS A 9 -4.71 9.08 8.20
N VAL A 10 -3.88 8.48 7.35
CA VAL A 10 -3.75 7.01 7.25
C VAL A 10 -3.09 6.42 8.49
N ALA A 11 -2.05 7.05 9.03
CA ALA A 11 -1.42 6.63 10.28
C ALA A 11 -2.41 6.61 11.47
N ALA A 12 -3.47 7.42 11.43
CA ALA A 12 -4.53 7.45 12.45
C ALA A 12 -5.64 6.39 12.25
N MET A 13 -5.68 5.71 11.09
CA MET A 13 -6.73 4.74 10.74
C MET A 13 -6.37 3.29 11.05
N VAL A 14 -5.13 2.99 11.47
CA VAL A 14 -4.65 1.62 11.64
C VAL A 14 -4.15 1.38 13.08
N PRO A 15 -4.39 0.20 13.68
CA PRO A 15 -3.77 -0.16 14.95
C PRO A 15 -2.25 -0.03 14.89
N PHE A 16 -1.63 0.58 15.91
CA PHE A 16 -0.17 0.70 16.02
C PHE A 16 0.46 -0.69 16.22
N LYS A 17 0.75 -1.40 15.13
CA LYS A 17 1.66 -2.54 15.11
C LYS A 17 3.06 -2.03 14.78
N ARG A 18 4.07 -2.44 15.54
CA ARG A 18 5.46 -2.13 15.23
C ARG A 18 5.89 -3.00 14.05
N LEU A 19 6.03 -2.40 12.88
CA LEU A 19 6.53 -3.06 11.67
C LEU A 19 8.04 -3.28 11.75
N GLY A 20 8.51 -4.31 11.03
CA GLY A 20 9.91 -4.55 10.71
C GLY A 20 10.52 -3.42 9.87
N THR A 21 11.84 -3.48 9.65
CA THR A 21 12.55 -2.53 8.79
C THR A 21 12.07 -2.59 7.34
N PHE A 22 11.63 -3.77 6.91
CA PHE A 22 11.13 -4.03 5.58
C PHE A 22 9.72 -4.63 5.66
N VAL A 23 8.87 -4.24 4.72
CA VAL A 23 7.52 -4.76 4.59
C VAL A 23 7.30 -5.32 3.20
N LYS A 24 6.52 -6.38 3.09
CA LYS A 24 6.10 -6.98 1.84
C LYS A 24 4.61 -6.79 1.68
N GLY A 25 4.20 -6.30 0.52
CA GLY A 25 2.82 -5.90 0.34
C GLY A 25 2.52 -5.43 -1.08
N TYR A 26 1.34 -4.87 -1.23
CA TYR A 26 0.86 -4.28 -2.47
C TYR A 26 0.77 -2.77 -2.34
N GLU A 27 1.20 -2.04 -3.35
CA GLU A 27 1.01 -0.58 -3.41
C GLU A 27 -0.28 -0.21 -4.13
N PHE A 28 -0.88 0.89 -3.72
CA PHE A 28 -1.88 1.58 -4.54
C PHE A 28 -1.17 2.25 -5.71
N ASN A 29 -1.56 1.87 -6.93
CA ASN A 29 -0.90 2.34 -8.14
C ASN A 29 -1.77 3.39 -8.85
N ASP A 30 -1.25 4.61 -8.95
CA ASP A 30 -1.96 5.77 -9.51
C ASP A 30 -2.49 5.52 -10.93
N GLU A 31 -1.70 4.90 -11.80
CA GLU A 31 -2.12 4.60 -13.18
C GLU A 31 -3.24 3.57 -13.22
N LYS A 32 -3.15 2.51 -12.42
CA LYS A 32 -4.20 1.49 -12.32
C LYS A 32 -5.48 2.06 -11.74
N ILE A 33 -5.39 2.93 -10.72
CA ILE A 33 -6.53 3.66 -10.17
C ILE A 33 -7.14 4.56 -11.24
N GLY A 34 -6.33 5.36 -11.94
CA GLY A 34 -6.77 6.18 -13.05
C GLY A 34 -7.53 5.36 -14.09
N SER A 35 -6.93 4.28 -14.56
CA SER A 35 -7.51 3.38 -15.56
C SER A 35 -8.84 2.77 -15.09
N ALA A 36 -8.91 2.29 -13.85
CA ALA A 36 -10.11 1.66 -13.28
C ALA A 36 -11.31 2.60 -13.15
N PHE A 37 -11.06 3.91 -13.01
CA PHE A 37 -12.07 4.94 -12.81
C PHE A 37 -12.12 5.95 -13.97
N GLU A 38 -11.56 5.57 -15.13
CA GLU A 38 -11.61 6.32 -16.39
C GLU A 38 -11.06 7.76 -16.31
N PHE A 39 -9.89 7.92 -15.69
CA PHE A 39 -9.16 9.19 -15.64
C PHE A 39 -7.64 9.02 -15.71
N ASP A 40 -6.90 10.09 -16.01
CA ASP A 40 -5.44 10.07 -15.94
C ASP A 40 -5.00 10.20 -14.47
N GLY A 41 -4.59 9.07 -13.90
CA GLY A 41 -4.15 8.95 -12.50
C GLY A 41 -2.91 9.79 -12.18
N LEU A 42 -1.94 9.83 -13.10
CA LEU A 42 -0.70 10.58 -12.93
C LEU A 42 -0.93 12.09 -13.03
N ALA A 43 -1.90 12.53 -13.83
CA ALA A 43 -2.27 13.93 -13.94
C ALA A 43 -3.18 14.42 -12.79
N GLN A 44 -3.82 13.52 -12.03
CA GLN A 44 -4.82 13.85 -11.01
C GLN A 44 -4.57 13.16 -9.65
N PRO A 45 -3.42 13.42 -8.99
CA PRO A 45 -3.03 12.73 -7.75
C PRO A 45 -4.02 12.94 -6.59
N HIS A 46 -4.63 14.12 -6.46
CA HIS A 46 -5.65 14.39 -5.44
C HIS A 46 -6.90 13.49 -5.57
N ARG A 47 -7.24 13.10 -6.80
CA ARG A 47 -8.36 12.20 -7.08
C ARG A 47 -7.99 10.76 -6.74
N VAL A 48 -6.73 10.38 -7.01
CA VAL A 48 -6.17 9.10 -6.56
C VAL A 48 -6.22 9.00 -5.04
N GLU A 49 -5.71 9.99 -4.30
CA GLU A 49 -5.73 10.01 -2.83
C GLU A 49 -7.16 9.85 -2.27
N SER A 50 -8.13 10.55 -2.87
CA SER A 50 -9.54 10.46 -2.48
C SER A 50 -10.13 9.06 -2.72
N LEU A 51 -9.74 8.40 -3.80
CA LEU A 51 -10.16 7.03 -4.11
C LEU A 51 -9.49 6.02 -3.18
N VAL A 52 -8.22 6.20 -2.85
CA VAL A 52 -7.53 5.37 -1.85
C VAL A 52 -8.23 5.48 -0.50
N ASP A 53 -8.52 6.68 0.01
CA ASP A 53 -9.28 6.86 1.27
C ASP A 53 -10.66 6.19 1.21
N THR A 54 -11.33 6.25 0.05
CA THR A 54 -12.63 5.59 -0.16
C THR A 54 -12.51 4.07 -0.11
N ILE A 55 -11.52 3.49 -0.79
CA ILE A 55 -11.27 2.04 -0.82
C ILE A 55 -10.96 1.53 0.59
N LEU A 56 -10.05 2.21 1.30
CA LEU A 56 -9.68 1.86 2.67
C LEU A 56 -10.88 1.88 3.63
N ARG A 57 -11.88 2.74 3.40
CA ARG A 57 -13.08 2.86 4.27
C ARG A 57 -14.22 1.93 3.91
N THR A 58 -14.27 1.40 2.69
CA THR A 58 -15.50 0.77 2.16
C THR A 58 -15.30 -0.61 1.57
N ALA A 59 -14.11 -0.91 1.06
CA ALA A 59 -13.84 -2.13 0.31
C ALA A 59 -12.79 -3.01 0.98
N LEU A 60 -11.93 -2.43 1.81
CA LEU A 60 -10.90 -3.14 2.53
C LEU A 60 -11.40 -3.54 3.93
N ASP A 61 -11.22 -4.82 4.24
CA ASP A 61 -11.48 -5.40 5.56
C ASP A 61 -10.16 -5.45 6.34
N ASP A 62 -10.19 -5.09 7.62
CA ASP A 62 -9.03 -5.00 8.50
C ASP A 62 -8.38 -6.37 8.74
N ASP A 63 -9.13 -7.46 8.60
CA ASP A 63 -8.61 -8.83 8.69
C ASP A 63 -7.80 -9.25 7.45
N GLY A 64 -7.81 -8.45 6.38
CA GLY A 64 -7.18 -8.79 5.10
C GLY A 64 -5.71 -8.41 4.96
N TYR A 65 -5.17 -7.65 5.92
CA TYR A 65 -3.82 -7.11 5.85
C TYR A 65 -3.24 -6.96 7.27
N GLU A 66 -1.92 -6.94 7.39
CA GLU A 66 -1.22 -6.81 8.68
C GLU A 66 -1.15 -5.35 9.16
N ALA A 67 -0.96 -4.42 8.21
CA ALA A 67 -0.95 -2.98 8.46
C ALA A 67 -1.12 -2.18 7.15
N LEU A 68 -1.39 -0.88 7.27
CA LEU A 68 -1.12 0.08 6.20
C LEU A 68 0.16 0.83 6.52
N ALA A 69 0.98 1.06 5.50
CA ALA A 69 2.20 1.85 5.62
C ALA A 69 2.34 2.82 4.45
N VAL A 70 3.16 3.84 4.65
CA VAL A 70 3.73 4.63 3.56
C VAL A 70 5.21 4.28 3.49
N GLY A 71 5.75 4.08 2.30
CA GLY A 71 7.15 3.70 2.15
C GLY A 71 7.65 3.83 0.72
N ASN A 72 8.94 3.55 0.52
CA ASN A 72 9.55 3.53 -0.80
C ASN A 72 9.88 2.09 -1.18
N ARG A 73 9.77 1.75 -2.47
CA ARG A 73 10.21 0.46 -2.99
C ARG A 73 11.71 0.28 -2.78
N VAL A 74 12.11 -0.92 -2.38
CA VAL A 74 13.53 -1.26 -2.16
C VAL A 74 14.23 -1.63 -3.48
N ASP A 75 13.49 -2.19 -4.44
CA ASP A 75 14.00 -2.62 -5.74
C ASP A 75 14.02 -1.50 -6.79
N HIS A 76 13.26 -0.43 -6.57
CA HIS A 76 13.16 0.70 -7.48
C HIS A 76 12.93 2.00 -6.70
N ASP A 77 14.01 2.73 -6.44
CA ASP A 77 13.92 4.05 -5.80
C ASP A 77 13.72 5.13 -6.86
N ASP A 78 12.47 5.48 -7.14
CA ASP A 78 12.09 6.63 -7.95
C ASP A 78 11.87 7.90 -7.10
N GLY A 79 12.22 7.83 -5.80
CA GLY A 79 11.98 8.89 -4.83
C GLY A 79 10.51 9.10 -4.47
N ARG A 80 9.60 8.22 -4.91
CA ARG A 80 8.17 8.31 -4.58
C ARG A 80 7.83 7.43 -3.40
N SER A 81 7.06 8.01 -2.49
CA SER A 81 6.46 7.28 -1.39
C SER A 81 5.07 6.81 -1.81
N VAL A 82 4.79 5.54 -1.56
CA VAL A 82 3.52 4.88 -1.95
C VAL A 82 2.79 4.36 -0.73
N PHE A 83 1.47 4.23 -0.84
CA PHE A 83 0.62 3.59 0.16
C PHE A 83 0.65 2.08 -0.03
N ILE A 84 0.98 1.36 1.04
CA ILE A 84 1.25 -0.07 1.03
C ILE A 84 0.24 -0.79 1.90
N LEU A 85 -0.43 -1.78 1.33
CA LEU A 85 -1.15 -2.84 2.03
C LEU A 85 -0.13 -3.89 2.46
N VAL A 86 0.29 -3.84 3.72
CA VAL A 86 1.32 -4.73 4.27
C VAL A 86 0.70 -6.10 4.53
N LEU A 87 1.34 -7.15 4.01
CA LEU A 87 0.94 -8.54 4.23
C LEU A 87 1.97 -9.33 5.03
N ASP A 88 3.21 -8.83 5.10
CA ASP A 88 4.29 -9.45 5.86
C ASP A 88 5.38 -8.43 6.16
N ASP A 89 6.19 -8.67 7.17
CA ASP A 89 7.31 -7.83 7.57
C ASP A 89 8.51 -8.64 8.10
N ASP A 90 9.70 -8.06 7.99
CA ASP A 90 10.91 -8.59 8.62
C ASP A 90 11.95 -7.47 8.80
N TYR A 91 12.94 -7.72 9.66
CA TYR A 91 14.13 -6.90 9.78
C TYR A 91 15.20 -7.28 8.74
N ASP A 92 15.09 -8.46 8.11
CA ASP A 92 15.98 -8.96 7.06
C ASP A 92 15.31 -8.89 5.67
N LEU A 93 15.91 -8.08 4.78
CA LEU A 93 15.42 -7.85 3.42
C LEU A 93 15.41 -9.13 2.57
N GLU A 94 16.49 -9.90 2.58
CA GLU A 94 16.65 -11.05 1.69
C GLU A 94 15.70 -12.17 2.12
N LYS A 95 15.59 -12.39 3.43
CA LYS A 95 14.62 -13.33 3.99
C LYS A 95 13.17 -12.96 3.64
N LEU A 96 12.83 -11.68 3.66
CA LEU A 96 11.48 -11.20 3.31
C LEU A 96 11.18 -11.34 1.81
N LYS A 97 12.17 -11.11 0.94
CA LYS A 97 12.03 -11.33 -0.51
C LYS A 97 11.70 -12.79 -0.82
N GLU A 98 12.43 -13.72 -0.22
CA GLU A 98 12.29 -15.17 -0.45
C GLU A 98 11.00 -15.77 0.14
N ARG A 99 10.45 -15.15 1.19
CA ARG A 99 9.25 -15.66 1.85
C ARG A 99 8.03 -15.58 0.92
N PRO A 100 7.33 -16.70 0.64
CA PRO A 100 6.14 -16.67 -0.19
C PRO A 100 5.00 -15.93 0.53
N LEU A 101 4.19 -15.20 -0.22
CA LEU A 101 2.93 -14.68 0.32
C LEU A 101 1.94 -15.83 0.62
N PRO A 102 0.93 -15.57 1.47
CA PRO A 102 -0.19 -16.49 1.65
C PRO A 102 -0.78 -16.92 0.30
N LYS A 103 -1.08 -18.22 0.15
CA LYS A 103 -1.62 -18.77 -1.11
C LYS A 103 -3.00 -18.20 -1.47
N LEU A 104 -3.74 -17.76 -0.46
CA LEU A 104 -5.05 -17.14 -0.61
C LEU A 104 -4.97 -15.79 0.08
N LEU A 105 -5.27 -14.74 -0.67
CA LEU A 105 -5.45 -13.41 -0.09
C LEU A 105 -6.86 -13.32 0.49
N HIS A 106 -7.06 -12.42 1.44
CA HIS A 106 -8.39 -12.13 1.91
C HIS A 106 -9.24 -11.54 0.78
N TRP A 107 -10.53 -11.89 0.73
CA TRP A 107 -11.43 -11.53 -0.37
C TRP A 107 -11.51 -10.01 -0.60
N SER A 108 -11.33 -9.20 0.46
CA SER A 108 -11.33 -7.74 0.37
C SER A 108 -10.13 -7.22 -0.45
N VAL A 109 -8.96 -7.81 -0.26
CA VAL A 109 -7.73 -7.51 -1.03
C VAL A 109 -7.89 -7.98 -2.46
N GLU A 110 -8.42 -9.20 -2.67
CA GLU A 110 -8.65 -9.74 -4.02
C GLU A 110 -9.54 -8.83 -4.87
N ARG A 111 -10.60 -8.25 -4.29
CA ARG A 111 -11.52 -7.34 -4.99
C ARG A 111 -10.88 -6.06 -5.49
N ILE A 112 -9.83 -5.59 -4.81
CA ILE A 112 -9.16 -4.33 -5.15
C ILE A 112 -7.86 -4.56 -5.91
N MET A 113 -7.50 -5.81 -6.25
CA MET A 113 -6.27 -6.13 -6.99
C MET A 113 -6.12 -5.39 -8.32
N LEU A 114 -7.23 -4.96 -8.93
CA LEU A 114 -7.21 -4.19 -10.18
C LEU A 114 -6.57 -2.79 -10.02
N VAL A 115 -6.50 -2.25 -8.80
CA VAL A 115 -5.87 -0.95 -8.50
C VAL A 115 -4.52 -1.08 -7.79
N LEU A 116 -4.06 -2.31 -7.56
CA LEU A 116 -2.86 -2.59 -6.80
C LEU A 116 -1.70 -3.03 -7.69
N ASP A 117 -0.47 -2.75 -7.27
CA ASP A 117 0.75 -3.30 -7.85
C ASP A 117 1.58 -4.06 -6.82
N GLY A 118 2.26 -5.12 -7.23
CA GLY A 118 2.97 -6.01 -6.31
C GLY A 118 2.67 -7.50 -6.45
N PRO A 119 3.12 -8.30 -5.47
CA PRO A 119 3.73 -7.87 -4.22
C PRO A 119 5.21 -7.47 -4.36
N HIS A 120 5.62 -6.42 -3.66
CA HIS A 120 7.00 -5.96 -3.62
C HIS A 120 7.47 -5.76 -2.18
N VAL A 121 8.76 -5.43 -2.01
CA VAL A 121 9.35 -5.11 -0.72
C VAL A 121 9.63 -3.62 -0.62
N TYR A 122 9.22 -3.04 0.49
CA TYR A 122 9.27 -1.62 0.76
C TYR A 122 10.00 -1.35 2.05
N LYS A 123 10.55 -0.14 2.16
CA LYS A 123 11.02 0.43 3.42
C LYS A 123 9.99 1.47 3.88
N PRO A 124 9.26 1.22 4.98
CA PRO A 124 8.32 2.18 5.54
C PRO A 124 9.02 3.50 5.91
N ILE A 125 8.30 4.60 5.75
CA ILE A 125 8.66 5.94 6.20
C ILE A 125 7.74 6.26 7.38
N GLY A 126 8.29 6.23 8.58
CA GLY A 126 7.59 6.45 9.84
C GLY A 126 8.56 6.45 11.02
#